data_AF-A0AA35S4L6-F1
#
_entry.id   AF-A0AA35S4L6-F1
#
_cell.length_a   1.000
_cell.length_b   1.000
_cell.length_c   1.000
_cell.angle_alpha   90.00
_cell.angle_beta   90.00
_cell.angle_gamma   90.00
#
_symmetry.space_group_name_H-M   'P 1'
#
loop_
_entity.id
_entity.type
_entity.pdbx_description
1 polymer ?
#
loop_
_entity_poly.entity_id
_entity_poly.type
_entity_poly.pdbx_seq_one_letter_code
_entity_poly.pdbx_strand_id
1 'polypeptide(L)'
;MQGEERKIERGEYCVCVCLQEEEREEAVAVRREEEQSLKQQRRRTVVQEYREVAVVAIQKSWDAQHADLFSSHSTHDLTTSQQTHKSCLASASLPHLLPTFLVDLAPPTLHLYGSGALDALDTPPRDEQPLTSLHFHCVEFSDIVPWLNKIPRAFPDLNSLCLECTNLTTLDQLNHLSFLPSPLHTLTITRHGNPLTHHPLFTHYALYRLSHLQLSVFNDRLVTEDDIAAANRVFGSLGKLASTYLQPERLASLVLHHRPRYGRGSKTVTQNGRRRSEEPVGMVGLHGFTDSTSDRAHVMRQELACSLTSSLHSTTLEAHRKLSVLRDSWSAITTQLVRTSLSELSQLDTSMADIFNQL
;
A
#
# COMPACT_ATOMS: atom_id res chain seq x y z
N MET A 1 -36.52 75.22 -62.26
CA MET A 1 -36.29 75.24 -60.80
C MET A 1 -37.35 74.34 -60.17
N GLN A 2 -37.02 73.07 -59.93
CA GLN A 2 -37.64 72.12 -58.98
C GLN A 2 -37.20 70.72 -59.40
N GLY A 3 -35.93 70.46 -59.15
CA GLY A 3 -35.41 69.11 -58.96
C GLY A 3 -35.12 68.92 -57.47
N GLU A 4 -34.97 67.67 -57.09
CA GLU A 4 -34.39 67.21 -55.81
C GLU A 4 -35.23 67.43 -54.56
N GLU A 5 -36.04 66.42 -54.25
CA GLU A 5 -36.34 66.02 -52.87
C GLU A 5 -37.08 64.69 -53.00
N ARG A 6 -36.43 63.54 -52.77
CA ARG A 6 -36.96 62.24 -52.28
C ARG A 6 -35.88 61.18 -52.44
N LYS A 7 -34.86 61.14 -51.57
CA LYS A 7 -33.97 59.97 -51.52
C LYS A 7 -33.14 59.83 -50.24
N ILE A 8 -33.64 60.19 -49.05
CA ILE A 8 -32.91 59.95 -47.80
C ILE A 8 -33.90 59.68 -46.65
N GLU A 9 -34.56 58.52 -46.62
CA GLU A 9 -35.30 58.05 -45.41
C GLU A 9 -35.27 56.52 -45.22
N ARG A 10 -34.92 55.74 -46.25
CA ARG A 10 -34.91 54.26 -46.15
C ARG A 10 -33.65 53.67 -45.49
N GLY A 11 -32.60 54.46 -45.28
CA GLY A 11 -31.33 54.00 -44.70
C GLY A 11 -31.36 53.92 -43.17
N GLU A 12 -31.84 54.96 -42.50
CA GLU A 12 -31.82 55.06 -41.02
C GLU A 12 -32.84 54.13 -40.35
N TYR A 13 -34.03 53.97 -40.94
CA TYR A 13 -35.01 53.00 -40.46
C TYR A 13 -34.54 51.55 -40.59
N CYS A 14 -33.77 51.22 -41.63
CA CYS A 14 -33.22 49.89 -41.81
C CYS A 14 -32.13 49.60 -40.77
N VAL A 15 -31.23 50.55 -40.51
CA VAL A 15 -30.17 50.41 -39.50
C VAL A 15 -30.75 50.29 -38.08
N CYS A 16 -31.78 51.06 -37.74
CA CYS A 16 -32.41 51.00 -36.41
C CYS A 16 -33.20 49.69 -36.19
N VAL A 17 -33.86 49.17 -37.24
CA VAL A 17 -34.53 47.86 -37.20
C VAL A 17 -33.52 46.73 -37.09
N CYS A 18 -32.42 46.78 -37.86
CA CYS A 18 -31.35 45.79 -37.78
C CYS A 18 -30.68 45.77 -36.40
N LEU A 19 -30.42 46.94 -35.79
CA LEU A 19 -29.84 47.02 -34.43
C LEU A 19 -30.79 46.45 -33.37
N GLN A 20 -32.10 46.71 -33.46
CA GLN A 20 -33.08 46.11 -32.54
C GLN A 20 -33.32 44.61 -32.77
N GLU A 21 -33.11 44.13 -33.99
CA GLU A 21 -33.21 42.72 -34.34
C GLU A 21 -31.97 41.96 -33.84
N GLU A 22 -30.77 42.55 -33.99
CA GLU A 22 -29.51 42.04 -33.44
C GLU A 22 -29.54 41.98 -31.90
N GLU A 23 -29.97 43.06 -31.21
CA GLU A 23 -30.16 43.06 -29.74
C GLU A 23 -31.19 42.02 -29.28
N ARG A 24 -32.22 41.74 -30.08
CA ARG A 24 -33.21 40.68 -29.80
C ARG A 24 -32.61 39.28 -29.97
N GLU A 25 -31.81 39.05 -31.00
CA GLU A 25 -31.13 37.79 -31.21
C GLU A 25 -30.11 37.52 -30.10
N GLU A 26 -29.36 38.52 -29.66
CA GLU A 26 -28.47 38.45 -28.50
C GLU A 26 -29.23 38.12 -27.21
N ALA A 27 -30.35 38.79 -26.95
CA ALA A 27 -31.17 38.52 -25.76
C ALA A 27 -31.83 37.12 -25.77
N VAL A 28 -32.01 36.51 -26.94
CA VAL A 28 -32.48 35.11 -27.09
C VAL A 28 -31.31 34.14 -26.93
N ALA A 29 -30.13 34.48 -27.44
CA ALA A 29 -28.91 33.68 -27.28
C ALA A 29 -28.50 33.57 -25.80
N VAL A 30 -28.48 34.69 -25.08
CA VAL A 30 -28.17 34.72 -23.63
C VAL A 30 -29.17 33.89 -22.84
N ARG A 31 -30.49 34.00 -23.13
CA ARG A 31 -31.51 33.17 -22.46
C ARG A 31 -31.34 31.68 -22.73
N ARG A 32 -30.93 31.29 -23.95
CA ARG A 32 -30.66 29.88 -24.29
C ARG A 32 -29.41 29.37 -23.59
N GLU A 33 -28.36 30.19 -23.50
CA GLU A 33 -27.12 29.85 -22.82
C GLU A 33 -27.34 29.71 -21.30
N GLU A 34 -28.09 30.62 -20.68
CA GLU A 34 -28.52 30.52 -19.28
C GLU A 34 -29.36 29.26 -19.03
N GLU A 35 -30.31 28.94 -19.91
CA GLU A 35 -31.12 27.72 -19.79
C GLU A 35 -30.26 26.45 -19.95
N GLN A 36 -29.27 26.46 -20.85
CA GLN A 36 -28.32 25.36 -21.00
C GLN A 36 -27.41 25.22 -19.77
N SER A 37 -26.92 26.34 -19.23
CA SER A 37 -26.12 26.37 -18.00
C SER A 37 -26.90 25.83 -16.80
N LEU A 38 -28.15 26.27 -16.62
CA LEU A 38 -29.06 25.75 -15.60
C LEU A 38 -29.34 24.25 -15.78
N LYS A 39 -29.54 23.77 -17.02
CA LYS A 39 -29.71 22.34 -17.31
C LYS A 39 -28.45 21.55 -17.00
N GLN A 40 -27.27 22.06 -17.35
CA GLN A 40 -25.98 21.44 -17.02
C GLN A 40 -25.76 21.41 -15.50
N GLN A 41 -26.08 22.48 -14.79
CA GLN A 41 -26.01 22.54 -13.34
C GLN A 41 -26.96 21.52 -12.70
N ARG A 42 -28.21 21.44 -13.15
CA ARG A 42 -29.17 20.42 -12.68
C ARG A 42 -28.69 18.99 -12.95
N ARG A 43 -28.05 18.75 -14.09
CA ARG A 43 -27.45 17.42 -14.38
C ARG A 43 -26.31 17.11 -13.40
N ARG A 44 -25.44 18.08 -13.11
CA ARG A 44 -24.35 17.92 -12.14
C ARG A 44 -24.88 17.65 -10.73
N THR A 45 -25.91 18.38 -10.28
CA THR A 45 -26.49 18.15 -8.96
C THR A 45 -27.12 16.77 -8.84
N VAL A 46 -27.87 16.33 -9.84
CA VAL A 46 -28.49 14.98 -9.84
C VAL A 46 -27.42 13.87 -9.79
N VAL A 47 -26.35 14.01 -10.57
CA VAL A 47 -25.23 13.03 -10.54
C VAL A 47 -24.53 13.03 -9.18
N GLN A 48 -24.33 14.20 -8.57
CA GLN A 48 -23.73 14.32 -7.25
C GLN A 48 -24.62 13.71 -6.15
N GLU A 49 -25.92 13.99 -6.16
CA GLU A 49 -26.88 13.41 -5.20
C GLU A 49 -26.92 11.88 -5.34
N TYR A 50 -26.95 11.37 -6.58
CA TYR A 50 -26.87 9.92 -6.83
C TYR A 50 -25.58 9.31 -6.27
N ARG A 51 -24.45 9.97 -6.47
CA ARG A 51 -23.14 9.57 -5.92
C ARG A 51 -23.18 9.48 -4.40
N GLU A 52 -23.68 10.51 -3.73
CA GLU A 52 -23.76 10.55 -2.26
C GLU A 52 -24.63 9.42 -1.71
N VAL A 53 -25.81 9.19 -2.31
CA VAL A 53 -26.70 8.09 -1.93
C VAL A 53 -26.05 6.72 -2.17
N ALA A 54 -25.34 6.56 -3.29
CA ALA A 54 -24.67 5.31 -3.63
C ALA A 54 -23.54 4.97 -2.64
N VAL A 55 -22.69 5.95 -2.30
CA VAL A 55 -21.61 5.76 -1.33
C VAL A 55 -22.17 5.35 0.04
N VAL A 56 -23.21 6.03 0.52
CA VAL A 56 -23.85 5.70 1.80
C VAL A 56 -24.49 4.30 1.77
N ALA A 57 -25.14 3.93 0.66
CA ALA A 57 -25.73 2.61 0.51
C ALA A 57 -24.68 1.49 0.55
N ILE A 58 -23.56 1.67 -0.16
CA ILE A 58 -22.45 0.71 -0.21
C ILE A 58 -21.81 0.59 1.18
N GLN A 59 -21.49 1.71 1.83
CA GLN A 59 -20.92 1.69 3.19
C GLN A 59 -21.84 0.98 4.18
N LYS A 60 -23.14 1.25 4.13
CA LYS A 60 -24.12 0.58 5.00
C LYS A 60 -24.18 -0.93 4.73
N SER A 61 -24.08 -1.34 3.46
CA SER A 61 -24.05 -2.76 3.10
C SER A 61 -22.77 -3.45 3.59
N TRP A 62 -21.63 -2.76 3.51
CA TRP A 62 -20.36 -3.20 4.06
C TRP A 62 -20.43 -3.36 5.57
N ASP A 63 -20.91 -2.35 6.28
CA ASP A 63 -21.05 -2.38 7.73
C ASP A 63 -21.99 -3.51 8.17
N ALA A 64 -23.08 -3.75 7.43
CA ALA A 64 -23.99 -4.86 7.72
C ALA A 64 -23.34 -6.24 7.54
N GLN A 65 -22.47 -6.40 6.54
CA GLN A 65 -21.71 -7.65 6.32
C GLN A 65 -20.64 -7.88 7.38
N HIS A 66 -20.05 -6.81 7.92
CA HIS A 66 -18.98 -6.89 8.91
C HIS A 66 -19.46 -6.67 10.37
N ALA A 67 -20.74 -6.37 10.60
CA ALA A 67 -21.32 -6.15 11.94
C ALA A 67 -21.15 -7.36 12.87
N ASP A 68 -21.26 -8.58 12.34
CA ASP A 68 -21.07 -9.82 13.11
C ASP A 68 -19.63 -9.99 13.64
N LEU A 69 -18.64 -9.40 12.96
CA LEU A 69 -17.23 -9.45 13.37
C LEU A 69 -16.88 -8.41 14.44
N PHE A 70 -17.60 -7.28 14.50
CA PHE A 70 -17.36 -6.22 15.49
C PHE A 70 -18.17 -6.41 16.79
N SER A 71 -19.24 -7.21 16.78
CA SER A 71 -20.07 -7.44 17.97
C SER A 71 -19.46 -8.40 19.01
N SER A 72 -18.28 -8.98 18.76
CA SER A 72 -17.65 -9.97 19.64
C SER A 72 -16.66 -9.40 20.67
N HIS A 73 -16.53 -8.07 20.79
CA HIS A 73 -15.78 -7.41 21.88
C HIS A 73 -16.70 -6.59 22.80
N SER A 74 -17.59 -7.27 23.52
CA SER A 74 -18.12 -6.76 24.79
C SER A 74 -18.32 -7.93 25.77
N THR A 75 -17.41 -7.98 26.74
CA THR A 75 -17.52 -8.54 28.09
C THR A 75 -18.33 -9.82 28.31
N HIS A 76 -17.61 -10.87 28.71
CA HIS A 76 -18.09 -12.02 29.47
C HIS A 76 -19.11 -11.62 30.54
N ASP A 77 -20.29 -12.23 30.49
CA ASP A 77 -20.96 -12.73 31.69
C ASP A 77 -21.72 -14.01 31.35
N LEU A 78 -21.38 -15.08 32.07
CA LEU A 78 -22.10 -16.35 32.03
C LEU A 78 -23.37 -16.22 32.86
N THR A 79 -24.54 -16.49 32.26
CA THR A 79 -25.64 -17.15 32.98
C THR A 79 -26.66 -17.75 32.00
N THR A 80 -26.73 -19.07 32.05
CA THR A 80 -27.89 -19.97 31.93
C THR A 80 -29.15 -19.48 31.19
N SER A 81 -29.44 -20.17 30.09
CA SER A 81 -30.75 -20.65 29.60
C SER A 81 -32.01 -19.88 30.06
N GLN A 82 -32.69 -19.24 29.10
CA GLN A 82 -34.11 -19.47 28.85
C GLN A 82 -34.57 -18.89 27.51
N GLN A 83 -35.28 -19.73 26.75
CA GLN A 83 -36.11 -19.33 25.63
C GLN A 83 -37.11 -18.27 26.07
N THR A 84 -37.10 -17.09 25.46
CA THR A 84 -38.30 -16.28 25.31
C THR A 84 -38.27 -15.55 23.98
N HIS A 85 -39.25 -15.88 23.15
CA HIS A 85 -39.72 -15.08 22.04
C HIS A 85 -39.78 -13.61 22.41
N LYS A 86 -39.16 -12.74 21.61
CA LYS A 86 -39.65 -11.38 21.37
C LYS A 86 -39.01 -10.79 20.12
N SER A 87 -39.90 -10.37 19.25
CA SER A 87 -39.70 -9.61 18.04
C SER A 87 -38.70 -8.48 18.17
N CYS A 88 -37.68 -8.49 17.33
CA CYS A 88 -37.16 -7.26 16.75
C CYS A 88 -37.48 -7.34 15.26
N LEU A 89 -38.36 -6.42 14.86
CA LEU A 89 -38.80 -6.18 13.50
C LEU A 89 -37.56 -6.16 12.60
N ALA A 90 -37.44 -7.19 11.77
CA ALA A 90 -36.70 -7.12 10.52
C ALA A 90 -37.40 -6.05 9.68
N SER A 91 -37.01 -4.80 9.89
CA SER A 91 -37.48 -3.67 9.10
C SER A 91 -36.90 -3.83 7.71
N ALA A 92 -37.75 -4.38 6.85
CA ALA A 92 -37.83 -4.15 5.42
C ALA A 92 -36.52 -4.40 4.66
N SER A 93 -36.51 -5.58 4.05
CA SER A 93 -36.03 -5.78 2.69
C SER A 93 -36.17 -4.51 1.81
N LEU A 94 -35.09 -3.75 1.70
CA LEU A 94 -34.84 -2.79 0.63
C LEU A 94 -33.45 -3.00 -0.04
N PRO A 95 -32.91 -4.22 -0.25
CA PRO A 95 -31.55 -4.35 -0.80
C PRO A 95 -31.52 -4.24 -2.33
N HIS A 96 -32.66 -4.30 -3.01
CA HIS A 96 -32.69 -4.57 -4.46
C HIS A 96 -32.72 -3.34 -5.38
N LEU A 97 -32.81 -2.11 -4.84
CA LEU A 97 -32.89 -0.89 -5.64
C LEU A 97 -31.75 0.11 -5.38
N LEU A 98 -30.87 -0.18 -4.41
CA LEU A 98 -29.70 0.64 -4.15
C LEU A 98 -28.51 0.10 -4.93
N PRO A 99 -27.64 0.98 -5.48
CA PRO A 99 -26.46 0.54 -6.21
C PRO A 99 -25.52 -0.23 -5.29
N THR A 100 -25.14 -1.43 -5.71
CA THR A 100 -24.19 -2.32 -5.01
C THR A 100 -22.73 -1.95 -5.28
N PHE A 101 -22.48 -1.15 -6.31
CA PHE A 101 -21.14 -0.67 -6.66
C PHE A 101 -21.22 0.71 -7.33
N LEU A 102 -20.14 1.47 -7.26
CA LEU A 102 -19.99 2.75 -7.92
C LEU A 102 -18.55 2.91 -8.41
N VAL A 103 -18.41 3.35 -9.67
CA VAL A 103 -17.13 3.74 -10.25
C VAL A 103 -17.20 5.24 -10.47
N ASP A 104 -16.39 5.99 -9.74
CA ASP A 104 -16.36 7.45 -9.79
C ASP A 104 -15.01 7.89 -10.37
N LEU A 105 -15.09 8.44 -11.57
CA LEU A 105 -13.95 8.90 -12.34
C LEU A 105 -13.80 10.41 -12.14
N ALA A 106 -12.83 10.78 -11.30
CA ALA A 106 -12.48 12.16 -11.03
C ALA A 106 -11.00 12.38 -11.36
N PRO A 107 -10.64 12.54 -12.66
CA PRO A 107 -9.25 12.60 -13.10
C PRO A 107 -8.44 13.63 -12.29
N PRO A 108 -7.22 13.28 -11.83
CA PRO A 108 -6.44 12.08 -12.17
C PRO A 108 -6.67 10.88 -11.22
N THR A 109 -7.77 10.89 -10.45
CA THR A 109 -8.10 9.89 -9.44
C THR A 109 -9.28 9.02 -9.88
N LEU A 110 -9.19 7.70 -9.62
CA LEU A 110 -10.27 6.76 -9.85
C LEU A 110 -10.70 6.15 -8.51
N HIS A 111 -11.97 6.31 -8.17
CA HIS A 111 -12.57 5.76 -6.97
C HIS A 111 -13.45 4.56 -7.31
N LEU A 112 -13.22 3.44 -6.64
CA LEU A 112 -13.93 2.19 -6.82
C LEU A 112 -14.63 1.83 -5.51
N TYR A 113 -15.96 1.80 -5.53
CA TYR A 113 -16.79 1.47 -4.38
C TYR A 113 -17.48 0.14 -4.60
N GLY A 114 -17.30 -0.80 -3.66
CA GLY A 114 -17.91 -2.14 -3.72
C GLY A 114 -17.20 -3.09 -4.69
N SER A 115 -17.36 -4.40 -4.47
CA SER A 115 -16.66 -5.44 -5.23
C SER A 115 -16.95 -5.43 -6.74
N GLY A 116 -18.17 -5.05 -7.14
CA GLY A 116 -18.57 -4.92 -8.55
C GLY A 116 -17.85 -3.79 -9.30
N ALA A 117 -17.21 -2.85 -8.61
CA ALA A 117 -16.44 -1.79 -9.25
C ALA A 117 -15.10 -2.29 -9.82
N LEU A 118 -14.61 -3.46 -9.39
CA LEU A 118 -13.34 -4.03 -9.84
C LEU A 118 -13.33 -4.38 -11.33
N ASP A 119 -14.48 -4.71 -11.90
CA ASP A 119 -14.60 -5.03 -13.34
C ASP A 119 -14.23 -3.84 -14.24
N ALA A 120 -14.35 -2.61 -13.73
CA ALA A 120 -13.92 -1.41 -14.43
C ALA A 120 -12.39 -1.32 -14.61
N LEU A 121 -11.61 -2.11 -13.87
CA LEU A 121 -10.15 -2.18 -14.05
C LEU A 121 -9.73 -2.92 -15.33
N ASP A 122 -10.58 -3.80 -15.88
CA ASP A 122 -10.28 -4.54 -17.12
C ASP A 122 -10.46 -3.66 -18.37
N THR A 123 -11.33 -2.66 -18.27
CA THR A 123 -11.58 -1.65 -19.31
C THR A 123 -11.30 -0.26 -18.75
N PRO A 124 -10.02 0.11 -18.56
CA PRO A 124 -9.69 1.42 -18.02
C PRO A 124 -10.32 2.51 -18.90
N PRO A 125 -10.89 3.56 -18.29
CA PRO A 125 -11.50 4.63 -19.05
C PRO A 125 -10.43 5.27 -19.95
N ARG A 126 -10.71 5.32 -21.26
CA ARG A 126 -9.85 5.96 -22.27
C ARG A 126 -10.00 7.47 -22.22
N ASP A 127 -9.88 8.04 -21.04
CA ASP A 127 -9.86 9.49 -20.90
C ASP A 127 -8.50 10.03 -21.38
N GLU A 128 -8.50 11.25 -21.93
CA GLU A 128 -7.30 11.91 -22.45
C GLU A 128 -6.25 12.21 -21.35
N GLN A 129 -6.64 12.09 -20.07
CA GLN A 129 -5.78 12.34 -18.91
C GLN A 129 -5.33 11.04 -18.25
N PRO A 130 -4.02 10.87 -17.97
CA PRO A 130 -3.52 9.68 -17.31
C PRO A 130 -4.00 9.63 -15.85
N LEU A 131 -4.55 8.48 -15.46
CA LEU A 131 -4.93 8.21 -14.08
C LEU A 131 -3.68 7.89 -13.26
N THR A 132 -3.46 8.67 -12.20
CA THR A 132 -2.27 8.57 -11.34
C THR A 132 -2.60 8.07 -9.94
N SER A 133 -3.88 8.03 -9.55
CA SER A 133 -4.29 7.60 -8.21
C SER A 133 -5.47 6.63 -8.25
N LEU A 134 -5.38 5.54 -7.49
CA LEU A 134 -6.44 4.54 -7.34
C LEU A 134 -6.92 4.50 -5.88
N HIS A 135 -8.24 4.53 -5.68
CA HIS A 135 -8.85 4.50 -4.36
C HIS A 135 -9.89 3.37 -4.31
N PHE A 136 -9.68 2.40 -3.43
CA PHE A 136 -10.61 1.31 -3.18
C PHE A 136 -11.38 1.57 -1.90
N HIS A 137 -12.71 1.48 -1.98
CA HIS A 137 -13.63 1.77 -0.89
C HIS A 137 -14.62 0.62 -0.70
N CYS A 138 -14.66 0.06 0.51
CA CYS A 138 -15.59 -1.04 0.85
C CYS A 138 -15.46 -2.24 -0.11
N VAL A 139 -14.22 -2.67 -0.36
CA VAL A 139 -13.92 -3.81 -1.23
C VAL A 139 -13.04 -4.78 -0.46
N GLU A 140 -13.42 -6.05 -0.39
CA GLU A 140 -12.62 -7.04 0.31
C GLU A 140 -11.23 -7.16 -0.32
N PHE A 141 -10.17 -7.11 0.49
CA PHE A 141 -8.81 -7.19 -0.02
C PHE A 141 -8.55 -8.46 -0.83
N SER A 142 -9.18 -9.58 -0.45
CA SER A 142 -9.16 -10.86 -1.17
C SER A 142 -9.55 -10.70 -2.65
N ASP A 143 -10.54 -9.85 -2.93
CA ASP A 143 -11.03 -9.58 -4.28
C ASP A 143 -10.09 -8.64 -5.05
N ILE A 144 -9.31 -7.81 -4.35
CA ILE A 144 -8.34 -6.87 -4.94
C ILE A 144 -7.08 -7.62 -5.41
N VAL A 145 -6.62 -8.65 -4.69
CA VAL A 145 -5.36 -9.37 -4.98
C VAL A 145 -5.21 -9.80 -6.45
N PRO A 146 -6.22 -10.40 -7.12
CA PRO A 146 -6.13 -10.78 -8.52
C PRO A 146 -5.97 -9.62 -9.50
N TRP A 147 -6.28 -8.39 -9.08
CA TRP A 147 -6.14 -7.18 -9.91
C TRP A 147 -4.80 -6.50 -9.71
N LEU A 148 -4.13 -6.68 -8.56
CA LEU A 148 -2.84 -6.05 -8.27
C LEU A 148 -1.76 -6.36 -9.32
N ASN A 149 -1.78 -7.57 -9.92
CA ASN A 149 -0.86 -7.96 -10.99
C ASN A 149 -1.23 -7.35 -12.38
N LYS A 150 -2.48 -6.93 -12.58
CA LYS A 150 -2.98 -6.30 -13.81
C LYS A 150 -2.78 -4.79 -13.77
N ILE A 151 -2.80 -4.17 -12.59
CA ILE A 151 -2.65 -2.72 -12.39
C ILE A 151 -1.44 -2.14 -13.13
N PRO A 152 -0.22 -2.70 -13.10
CA PRO A 152 0.92 -2.15 -13.83
C PRO A 152 0.71 -2.04 -15.35
N ARG A 153 -0.17 -2.88 -15.93
CA ARG A 153 -0.52 -2.82 -17.36
C ARG A 153 -1.64 -1.83 -17.66
N ALA A 154 -2.60 -1.71 -16.74
CA ALA A 154 -3.75 -0.82 -16.90
C ALA A 154 -3.44 0.64 -16.53
N PHE A 155 -2.55 0.86 -15.55
CA PHE A 155 -2.20 2.17 -14.99
C PHE A 155 -0.67 2.30 -14.87
N PRO A 156 0.03 2.64 -15.96
CA PRO A 156 1.49 2.74 -15.96
C PRO A 156 2.02 3.92 -15.13
N ASP A 157 1.23 4.99 -15.00
CA ASP A 157 1.61 6.24 -14.30
C ASP A 157 1.07 6.31 -12.87
N LEU A 158 0.79 5.16 -12.25
CA LEU A 158 0.23 5.08 -10.91
C LEU A 158 1.24 5.55 -9.85
N ASN A 159 0.88 6.62 -9.14
CA ASN A 159 1.70 7.23 -8.08
C ASN A 159 1.05 7.12 -6.69
N SER A 160 -0.27 6.98 -6.59
CA SER A 160 -0.98 6.90 -5.31
C SER A 160 -1.97 5.75 -5.26
N LEU A 161 -1.99 5.04 -4.13
CA LEU A 161 -2.96 4.00 -3.83
C LEU A 161 -3.58 4.25 -2.45
N CYS A 162 -4.90 4.26 -2.37
CA CYS A 162 -5.66 4.32 -1.13
C CYS A 162 -6.53 3.06 -0.96
N LEU A 163 -6.45 2.44 0.21
CA LEU A 163 -7.25 1.28 0.62
C LEU A 163 -8.08 1.67 1.84
N GLU A 164 -9.38 1.83 1.64
CA GLU A 164 -10.34 2.19 2.67
C GLU A 164 -11.41 1.11 2.82
N CYS A 165 -11.65 0.68 4.06
CA CYS A 165 -12.60 -0.40 4.34
C CYS A 165 -12.33 -1.64 3.49
N THR A 166 -11.11 -2.21 3.55
CA THR A 166 -10.74 -3.38 2.74
C THR A 166 -10.57 -4.67 3.52
N ASN A 167 -10.83 -4.65 4.83
CA ASN A 167 -10.73 -5.81 5.72
C ASN A 167 -9.34 -6.47 5.72
N LEU A 168 -8.29 -5.67 5.66
CA LEU A 168 -6.92 -6.16 5.84
C LEU A 168 -6.73 -6.62 7.29
N THR A 169 -6.50 -7.92 7.50
CA THR A 169 -6.43 -8.55 8.83
C THR A 169 -5.04 -9.08 9.16
N THR A 170 -4.29 -9.59 8.18
CA THR A 170 -3.02 -10.28 8.42
C THR A 170 -1.84 -9.59 7.72
N LEU A 171 -0.64 -9.71 8.30
CA LEU A 171 0.58 -9.14 7.69
C LEU A 171 0.93 -9.82 6.36
N ASP A 172 0.57 -11.09 6.17
CA ASP A 172 0.84 -11.82 4.93
C ASP A 172 0.09 -11.21 3.74
N GLN A 173 -1.12 -10.68 3.97
CA GLN A 173 -1.89 -10.01 2.91
C GLN A 173 -1.15 -8.80 2.32
N LEU A 174 -0.35 -8.08 3.10
CA LEU A 174 0.47 -6.97 2.59
C LEU A 174 1.51 -7.43 1.58
N ASN A 175 1.91 -8.70 1.62
CA ASN A 175 2.86 -9.23 0.64
C ASN A 175 2.30 -9.16 -0.78
N HIS A 176 0.98 -9.23 -0.97
CA HIS A 176 0.37 -9.07 -2.28
C HIS A 176 0.52 -7.66 -2.85
N LEU A 177 0.71 -6.64 -2.00
CA LEU A 177 0.99 -5.27 -2.48
C LEU A 177 2.36 -5.16 -3.16
N SER A 178 3.22 -6.17 -3.08
CA SER A 178 4.49 -6.16 -3.81
C SER A 178 4.34 -6.18 -5.33
N PHE A 179 3.18 -6.60 -5.85
CA PHE A 179 2.90 -6.63 -7.29
C PHE A 179 2.63 -5.25 -7.90
N LEU A 180 2.48 -4.22 -7.07
CA LEU A 180 2.26 -2.86 -7.52
C LEU A 180 3.45 -2.31 -8.33
N PRO A 181 3.20 -1.36 -9.24
CA PRO A 181 4.26 -0.73 -10.01
C PRO A 181 5.19 0.08 -9.09
N SER A 182 6.48 0.05 -9.39
CA SER A 182 7.50 0.87 -8.74
C SER A 182 7.97 1.96 -9.73
N PRO A 183 8.09 3.23 -9.32
CA PRO A 183 7.88 3.75 -7.97
C PRO A 183 6.41 4.05 -7.65
N LEU A 184 6.02 3.92 -6.38
CA LEU A 184 4.74 4.38 -5.84
C LEU A 184 5.02 5.45 -4.79
N HIS A 185 4.48 6.66 -4.96
CA HIS A 185 4.79 7.78 -4.09
C HIS A 185 4.03 7.70 -2.76
N THR A 186 2.72 7.41 -2.81
CA THR A 186 1.81 7.47 -1.67
C THR A 186 1.03 6.17 -1.53
N LEU A 187 1.10 5.55 -0.34
CA LEU A 187 0.24 4.42 0.03
C LEU A 187 -0.49 4.76 1.33
N THR A 188 -1.83 4.80 1.26
CA THR A 188 -2.67 5.06 2.42
C THR A 188 -3.58 3.87 2.67
N ILE A 189 -3.50 3.30 3.87
CA ILE A 189 -4.35 2.23 4.37
C ILE A 189 -5.09 2.80 5.58
N THR A 190 -6.37 3.13 5.37
CA THR A 190 -7.19 3.80 6.39
C THR A 190 -7.39 2.88 7.59
N ARG A 191 -7.39 3.43 8.81
CA ARG A 191 -7.62 2.64 10.03
C ARG A 191 -9.02 2.05 10.09
N HIS A 192 -9.99 2.79 9.57
CA HIS A 192 -11.38 2.36 9.49
C HIS A 192 -11.51 1.18 8.53
N GLY A 193 -12.09 0.08 9.04
CA GLY A 193 -12.33 -1.14 8.28
C GLY A 193 -11.07 -1.96 7.91
N ASN A 194 -9.91 -1.67 8.53
CA ASN A 194 -8.68 -2.46 8.37
C ASN A 194 -8.05 -2.82 9.72
N PRO A 195 -8.38 -3.99 10.30
CA PRO A 195 -7.86 -4.43 11.60
C PRO A 195 -6.33 -4.44 11.71
N LEU A 196 -5.63 -4.71 10.60
CA LEU A 196 -4.17 -4.77 10.55
C LEU A 196 -3.50 -3.46 10.96
N THR A 197 -4.16 -2.32 10.75
CA THR A 197 -3.62 -1.00 11.10
C THR A 197 -3.45 -0.80 12.62
N HIS A 198 -4.14 -1.60 13.43
CA HIS A 198 -3.99 -1.60 14.90
C HIS A 198 -2.78 -2.41 15.37
N HIS A 199 -2.17 -3.21 14.50
CA HIS A 199 -1.04 -4.05 14.86
C HIS A 199 0.25 -3.21 15.03
N PRO A 200 1.00 -3.34 16.13
CA PRO A 200 2.14 -2.47 16.43
C PRO A 200 3.30 -2.60 15.42
N LEU A 201 3.46 -3.79 14.82
CA LEU A 201 4.50 -4.02 13.82
C LEU A 201 4.08 -3.69 12.39
N PHE A 202 2.82 -3.27 12.16
CA PHE A 202 2.28 -3.02 10.82
C PHE A 202 3.13 -2.04 10.03
N THR A 203 3.42 -0.87 10.59
CA THR A 203 4.20 0.18 9.91
C THR A 203 5.60 -0.31 9.56
N HIS A 204 6.30 -0.93 10.53
CA HIS A 204 7.65 -1.44 10.32
C HIS A 204 7.68 -2.56 9.28
N TYR A 205 6.68 -3.45 9.29
CA TYR A 205 6.59 -4.56 8.35
C TYR A 205 6.26 -4.07 6.93
N ALA A 206 5.31 -3.14 6.80
CA ALA A 206 4.95 -2.55 5.51
C ALA A 206 6.13 -1.81 4.88
N LEU A 207 6.84 -0.97 5.64
CA LEU A 207 8.03 -0.26 5.15
C LEU A 207 9.18 -1.20 4.79
N TYR A 208 9.39 -2.26 5.57
CA TYR A 208 10.37 -3.27 5.24
C TYR A 208 9.98 -4.01 3.96
N ARG A 209 8.78 -4.59 3.89
CA ARG A 209 8.37 -5.43 2.74
C ARG A 209 8.10 -4.66 1.47
N LEU A 210 7.65 -3.40 1.55
CA LEU A 210 7.34 -2.60 0.37
C LEU A 210 8.48 -1.63 0.02
N SER A 211 9.72 -1.93 0.45
CA SER A 211 10.89 -1.10 0.20
C SER A 211 11.14 -0.86 -1.29
N HIS A 212 10.83 -1.82 -2.15
CA HIS A 212 11.00 -1.73 -3.60
C HIS A 212 10.11 -0.67 -4.23
N LEU A 213 8.94 -0.38 -3.64
CA LEU A 213 8.01 0.64 -4.12
C LEU A 213 8.54 2.06 -3.91
N GLN A 214 9.53 2.25 -3.03
CA GLN A 214 10.12 3.56 -2.71
C GLN A 214 9.08 4.58 -2.23
N LEU A 215 8.22 4.14 -1.29
CA LEU A 215 7.17 4.97 -0.70
C LEU A 215 7.77 6.21 -0.03
N SER A 216 7.22 7.37 -0.37
CA SER A 216 7.58 8.64 0.28
C SER A 216 6.57 9.03 1.37
N VAL A 217 5.31 8.65 1.19
CA VAL A 217 4.22 8.88 2.14
C VAL A 217 3.53 7.55 2.43
N PHE A 218 3.46 7.19 3.71
CA PHE A 218 2.74 6.01 4.18
C PHE A 218 1.75 6.40 5.28
N ASN A 219 0.45 6.14 5.07
CA ASN A 219 -0.65 6.54 5.97
C ASN A 219 -0.56 8.02 6.40
N ASP A 220 -0.42 8.90 5.41
CA ASP A 220 -0.33 10.35 5.58
C ASP A 220 0.86 10.84 6.43
N ARG A 221 1.85 9.97 6.64
CA ARG A 221 3.13 10.31 7.28
C ARG A 221 4.27 10.18 6.28
N LEU A 222 5.17 11.15 6.30
CA LEU A 222 6.40 11.10 5.51
C LEU A 222 7.28 9.95 6.02
N VAL A 223 7.72 9.10 5.10
CA VAL A 223 8.65 8.01 5.41
C VAL A 223 10.05 8.61 5.52
N THR A 224 10.66 8.49 6.70
CA THR A 224 12.03 8.96 6.94
C THR A 224 13.04 7.82 6.81
N GLU A 225 14.32 8.15 6.59
CA GLU A 225 15.39 7.15 6.58
C GLU A 225 15.51 6.41 7.92
N ASP A 226 15.18 7.08 9.04
CA ASP A 226 15.15 6.50 10.38
C ASP A 226 14.06 5.42 10.50
N ASP A 227 12.88 5.63 9.91
CA ASP A 227 11.80 4.63 9.89
C ASP A 227 12.21 3.38 9.11
N ILE A 228 12.89 3.58 7.98
CA ILE A 228 13.44 2.48 7.17
C ILE A 228 14.53 1.73 7.94
N ALA A 229 15.40 2.44 8.66
CA ALA A 229 16.43 1.83 9.50
C ALA A 229 15.82 1.05 10.67
N ALA A 230 14.78 1.59 11.32
CA ALA A 230 14.03 0.92 12.39
C ALA A 230 13.35 -0.36 11.87
N ALA A 231 12.71 -0.30 10.71
CA ALA A 231 12.10 -1.44 10.05
C ALA A 231 13.14 -2.54 9.73
N ASN A 232 14.30 -2.16 9.19
CA ASN A 232 15.42 -3.06 8.92
C ASN A 232 16.05 -3.66 10.19
N ARG A 233 16.05 -2.93 11.31
CA ARG A 233 16.54 -3.46 12.59
C ARG A 233 15.64 -4.59 13.12
N VAL A 234 14.33 -4.46 12.95
CA VAL A 234 13.35 -5.46 13.40
C VAL A 234 13.31 -6.66 12.45
N PHE A 235 13.21 -6.41 11.14
CA PHE A 235 12.95 -7.47 10.15
C PHE A 235 14.14 -7.86 9.29
N GLY A 236 15.26 -7.13 9.32
CA GLY A 236 16.42 -7.41 8.45
C GLY A 236 17.06 -8.78 8.66
N SER A 237 16.89 -9.38 9.85
CA SER A 237 17.26 -10.78 10.09
C SER A 237 16.46 -11.76 9.23
N LEU A 238 15.19 -11.46 8.93
CA LEU A 238 14.34 -12.27 8.07
C LEU A 238 14.87 -12.31 6.63
N GLY A 239 15.38 -11.18 6.12
CA GLY A 239 16.03 -11.14 4.81
C GLY A 239 17.30 -12.00 4.77
N LYS A 240 18.11 -11.98 5.84
CA LYS A 240 19.30 -12.83 5.95
C LYS A 240 18.94 -14.31 5.99
N LEU A 241 17.90 -14.68 6.76
CA LEU A 241 17.39 -16.04 6.80
C LEU A 241 16.87 -16.45 5.42
N ALA A 242 16.03 -15.64 4.78
CA ALA A 242 15.55 -15.90 3.42
C ALA A 242 16.72 -16.16 2.45
N SER A 243 17.76 -15.31 2.47
CA SER A 243 18.95 -15.51 1.63
C SER A 243 19.74 -16.79 1.94
N THR A 244 19.65 -17.32 3.16
CA THR A 244 20.36 -18.54 3.58
C THR A 244 19.61 -19.80 3.13
N TYR A 245 18.27 -19.77 3.15
CA TYR A 245 17.42 -20.92 2.84
C TYR A 245 16.96 -20.95 1.37
N LEU A 246 16.98 -19.81 0.66
CA LEU A 246 16.80 -19.80 -0.77
C LEU A 246 18.08 -20.27 -1.47
N GLN A 247 17.98 -21.32 -2.29
CA GLN A 247 19.10 -21.80 -3.11
C GLN A 247 19.71 -20.63 -3.92
N PRO A 248 21.05 -20.48 -3.97
CA PRO A 248 21.71 -19.38 -4.66
C PRO A 248 21.30 -19.21 -6.13
N GLU A 249 20.98 -20.31 -6.81
CA GLU A 249 20.51 -20.35 -8.20
C GLU A 249 19.13 -19.69 -8.37
N ARG A 250 18.23 -19.87 -7.37
CA ARG A 250 16.90 -19.26 -7.36
C ARG A 250 16.98 -17.78 -6.99
N LEU A 251 17.88 -17.40 -6.08
CA LEU A 251 18.16 -15.98 -5.77
C LEU A 251 18.73 -15.25 -6.99
N ALA A 252 19.67 -15.86 -7.72
CA ALA A 252 20.23 -15.29 -8.93
C ALA A 252 19.16 -15.09 -10.02
N SER A 253 18.27 -16.07 -10.22
CA SER A 253 17.13 -15.96 -11.15
C SER A 253 16.15 -14.86 -10.73
N LEU A 254 15.78 -14.77 -9.44
CA LEU A 254 14.89 -13.74 -8.93
C LEU A 254 15.50 -12.34 -9.05
N VAL A 255 16.78 -12.16 -8.67
CA VAL A 255 17.50 -10.89 -8.84
C VAL A 255 17.60 -10.48 -10.32
N LEU A 256 17.77 -11.44 -11.24
CA LEU A 256 17.71 -11.16 -12.68
C LEU A 256 16.30 -10.81 -13.18
N HIS A 257 15.25 -11.41 -12.63
CA HIS A 257 13.85 -11.13 -13.00
C HIS A 257 13.30 -9.83 -12.40
N HIS A 258 13.77 -9.43 -11.22
CA HIS A 258 13.45 -8.15 -10.59
C HIS A 258 14.27 -6.98 -11.14
N ARG A 259 15.22 -7.22 -12.06
CA ARG A 259 15.68 -6.15 -12.96
C ARG A 259 14.56 -5.89 -13.97
N PRO A 260 13.99 -4.68 -14.03
CA PRO A 260 13.03 -4.35 -15.08
C PRO A 260 13.71 -4.62 -16.43
N ARG A 261 13.06 -5.42 -17.27
CA ARG A 261 13.41 -5.58 -18.69
C ARG A 261 13.10 -4.26 -19.40
N TYR A 262 13.89 -3.23 -19.15
CA TYR A 262 14.03 -2.14 -20.10
C TYR A 262 14.83 -2.67 -21.29
N GLY A 263 14.36 -2.32 -22.48
CA GLY A 263 14.66 -2.99 -23.74
C GLY A 263 16.14 -3.28 -23.98
N ARG A 264 16.38 -4.43 -24.63
CA ARG A 264 17.52 -4.57 -25.52
C ARG A 264 17.43 -3.47 -26.57
N GLY A 265 18.25 -2.44 -26.42
CA GLY A 265 18.48 -1.44 -27.46
C GLY A 265 18.53 -0.01 -26.94
N SER A 266 19.68 0.39 -26.41
CA SER A 266 20.39 1.60 -26.86
C SER A 266 21.62 1.81 -25.99
N LYS A 267 22.78 1.94 -26.63
CA LYS A 267 24.04 2.30 -25.98
C LYS A 267 24.06 3.81 -25.81
N THR A 268 23.87 4.31 -24.59
CA THR A 268 24.46 5.58 -24.16
C THR A 268 24.81 5.50 -22.68
N VAL A 269 26.11 5.46 -22.43
CA VAL A 269 26.72 5.67 -21.13
C VAL A 269 26.51 7.12 -20.75
N THR A 270 25.87 7.37 -19.61
CA THR A 270 26.07 8.60 -18.86
C THR A 270 26.19 8.22 -17.39
N GLN A 271 27.43 8.28 -16.91
CA GLN A 271 27.76 8.28 -15.49
C GLN A 271 27.19 9.57 -14.90
N ASN A 272 26.29 9.46 -13.92
CA ASN A 272 26.21 10.38 -12.79
C ASN A 272 25.31 9.83 -11.67
N GLY A 273 25.97 9.45 -10.58
CA GLY A 273 25.59 9.70 -9.18
C GLY A 273 24.13 9.60 -8.77
N ARG A 274 23.69 8.38 -8.45
CA ARG A 274 22.97 8.07 -7.20
C ARG A 274 23.12 6.57 -7.00
N ARG A 275 23.89 6.15 -5.99
CA ARG A 275 23.88 4.77 -5.53
C ARG A 275 22.44 4.49 -5.08
N ARG A 276 21.64 3.91 -5.97
CA ARG A 276 20.32 3.39 -5.66
C ARG A 276 20.51 2.40 -4.52
N SER A 277 19.73 2.54 -3.45
CA SER A 277 19.74 1.62 -2.32
C SER A 277 19.69 0.20 -2.86
N GLU A 278 20.80 -0.52 -2.80
CA GLU A 278 20.88 -1.91 -3.25
C GLU A 278 19.96 -2.69 -2.33
N GLU A 279 18.77 -3.03 -2.82
CA GLU A 279 17.84 -3.82 -2.05
C GLU A 279 18.54 -5.15 -1.73
N PRO A 280 18.71 -5.51 -0.45
CA PRO A 280 19.55 -6.64 -0.10
C PRO A 280 18.95 -7.89 -0.72
N VAL A 281 19.77 -8.74 -1.35
CA VAL A 281 19.34 -9.93 -2.11
C VAL A 281 18.33 -10.82 -1.36
N GLY A 282 18.41 -10.85 -0.02
CA GLY A 282 17.44 -11.52 0.84
C GLY A 282 16.01 -10.96 0.81
N MET A 283 15.85 -9.66 0.56
CA MET A 283 14.57 -8.99 0.38
C MET A 283 13.89 -9.37 -0.93
N VAL A 284 14.68 -9.47 -2.00
CA VAL A 284 14.22 -9.93 -3.32
C VAL A 284 13.72 -11.38 -3.24
N GLY A 285 14.41 -12.23 -2.46
CA GLY A 285 13.97 -13.60 -2.18
C GLY A 285 12.61 -13.68 -1.49
N LEU A 286 12.30 -12.74 -0.59
CA LEU A 286 11.00 -12.68 0.10
C LEU A 286 9.86 -12.25 -0.84
N HIS A 287 10.14 -11.53 -1.93
CA HIS A 287 9.13 -11.13 -2.92
C HIS A 287 8.72 -12.29 -3.83
N GLY A 288 9.64 -13.18 -4.18
CA GLY A 288 9.37 -14.32 -5.07
C GLY A 288 8.46 -15.41 -4.49
N PHE A 289 8.16 -15.39 -3.18
CA PHE A 289 7.27 -16.38 -2.55
C PHE A 289 5.78 -16.06 -2.74
N THR A 290 5.43 -14.84 -3.14
CA THR A 290 4.02 -14.40 -3.28
C THR A 290 3.32 -15.00 -4.50
N ASP A 291 4.09 -15.55 -5.45
CA ASP A 291 3.62 -16.00 -6.76
C ASP A 291 3.06 -17.45 -6.77
N SER A 292 2.90 -18.07 -5.60
CA SER A 292 2.61 -19.50 -5.52
C SER A 292 1.46 -19.83 -4.58
N THR A 293 0.25 -19.66 -5.10
CA THR A 293 -1.00 -20.23 -4.55
C THR A 293 -1.13 -21.74 -4.81
N SER A 294 -0.09 -22.39 -5.35
CA SER A 294 -0.06 -23.83 -5.55
C SER A 294 0.12 -24.57 -4.23
N ASP A 295 -0.60 -25.68 -4.03
CA ASP A 295 -0.45 -26.59 -2.88
C ASP A 295 1.02 -26.97 -2.61
N ARG A 296 1.84 -27.10 -3.66
CA ARG A 296 3.27 -27.41 -3.51
C ARG A 296 4.04 -26.31 -2.78
N ALA A 297 3.66 -25.05 -2.95
CA ALA A 297 4.29 -23.95 -2.24
C ALA A 297 3.85 -23.83 -0.79
N HIS A 298 2.61 -24.20 -0.48
CA HIS A 298 2.16 -24.31 0.92
C HIS A 298 2.92 -25.41 1.65
N VAL A 299 3.05 -26.59 1.04
CA VAL A 299 3.86 -27.70 1.60
C VAL A 299 5.32 -27.29 1.77
N MET A 300 5.92 -26.65 0.77
CA MET A 300 7.31 -26.18 0.85
C MET A 300 7.49 -25.10 1.92
N ARG A 301 6.55 -24.16 2.06
CA ARG A 301 6.57 -23.15 3.14
C ARG A 301 6.47 -23.79 4.52
N GLN A 302 5.60 -24.79 4.66
CA GLN A 302 5.44 -25.52 5.91
C GLN A 302 6.69 -26.33 6.27
N GLU A 303 7.30 -27.02 5.30
CA GLU A 303 8.54 -27.78 5.49
C GLU A 303 9.71 -26.87 5.87
N LEU A 304 9.84 -25.73 5.20
CA LEU A 304 10.84 -24.70 5.54
C LEU A 304 10.59 -24.12 6.94
N ALA A 305 9.34 -23.85 7.31
CA ALA A 305 9.00 -23.35 8.64
C ALA A 305 9.35 -24.38 9.74
N CYS A 306 9.05 -25.66 9.53
CA CYS A 306 9.40 -26.73 10.45
C CYS A 306 10.92 -26.92 10.58
N SER A 307 11.64 -26.87 9.46
CA SER A 307 13.11 -26.96 9.44
C SER A 307 13.78 -25.77 10.13
N LEU A 308 13.30 -24.56 9.85
CA LEU A 308 13.76 -23.32 10.47
C LEU A 308 13.53 -23.34 11.98
N THR A 309 12.31 -23.65 12.43
CA THR A 309 11.97 -23.69 13.86
C THR A 309 12.80 -24.73 14.61
N SER A 310 13.00 -25.91 14.02
CA SER A 310 13.85 -26.96 14.59
C SER A 310 15.32 -26.53 14.67
N SER A 311 15.84 -25.89 13.62
CA SER A 311 17.22 -25.38 13.59
C SER A 311 17.43 -24.24 14.60
N LEU A 312 16.50 -23.28 14.67
CA LEU A 312 16.53 -22.20 15.66
C LEU A 312 16.44 -22.76 17.07
N HIS A 313 15.60 -23.76 17.31
CA HIS A 313 15.50 -24.41 18.63
C HIS A 313 16.82 -25.09 19.02
N SER A 314 17.41 -25.88 18.12
CA SER A 314 18.69 -26.56 18.39
C SER A 314 19.84 -25.56 18.64
N THR A 315 19.94 -24.52 17.80
CA THR A 315 21.01 -23.50 17.93
C THR A 315 20.84 -22.65 19.18
N THR A 316 19.62 -22.29 19.56
CA THR A 316 19.36 -21.57 20.81
C THR A 316 19.65 -22.41 22.04
N LEU A 317 19.32 -23.71 22.00
CA LEU A 317 19.64 -24.64 23.08
C LEU A 317 21.15 -24.82 23.25
N GLU A 318 21.89 -24.96 22.14
CA GLU A 318 23.35 -25.06 22.18
C GLU A 318 24.00 -23.75 22.65
N ALA A 319 23.52 -22.60 22.17
CA ALA A 319 24.00 -21.29 22.65
C ALA A 319 23.73 -21.11 24.16
N HIS A 320 22.55 -21.50 24.63
CA HIS A 320 22.20 -21.47 26.05
C HIS A 320 23.11 -22.38 26.87
N ARG A 321 23.37 -23.61 26.39
CA ARG A 321 24.28 -24.56 27.04
C ARG A 321 25.69 -24.00 27.16
N LYS A 322 26.22 -23.43 26.07
CA LYS A 322 27.54 -22.76 26.05
C LYS A 322 27.61 -21.59 27.03
N LEU A 323 26.58 -20.75 27.07
CA LEU A 323 26.51 -19.62 28.01
C LEU A 323 26.45 -20.09 29.46
N SER A 324 25.73 -21.18 29.75
CA SER A 324 25.70 -21.72 31.11
C SER A 324 27.06 -22.25 31.54
N VAL A 325 27.73 -23.05 30.69
CA VAL A 325 29.08 -23.56 30.98
C VAL A 325 30.08 -22.41 31.14
N LEU A 326 29.99 -21.39 30.28
CA LEU A 326 30.84 -20.20 30.39
C LEU A 326 30.60 -19.49 31.72
N ARG A 327 29.34 -19.28 32.13
CA ARG A 327 29.00 -18.65 33.40
C ARG A 327 29.55 -19.42 34.60
N ASP A 328 29.47 -20.74 34.59
CA ASP A 328 29.94 -21.59 35.68
C ASP A 328 31.49 -21.61 35.76
N SER A 329 32.16 -21.54 34.61
CA SER A 329 33.63 -21.57 34.51
C SER A 329 34.29 -20.19 34.46
N TRP A 330 33.52 -19.10 34.36
CA TRP A 330 34.04 -17.74 34.17
C TRP A 330 34.96 -17.29 35.30
N SER A 331 34.60 -17.59 36.55
CA SER A 331 35.41 -17.27 37.73
C SER A 331 36.73 -18.04 37.74
N ALA A 332 36.73 -19.31 37.30
CA ALA A 332 37.94 -20.11 37.19
C ALA A 332 38.86 -19.60 36.08
N ILE A 333 38.30 -19.29 34.91
CA ILE A 333 39.05 -18.76 33.77
C ILE A 333 39.68 -17.40 34.12
N THR A 334 38.91 -16.49 34.73
CA THR A 334 39.42 -15.16 35.13
C THR A 334 40.49 -15.25 36.20
N THR A 335 40.32 -16.09 37.22
CA THR A 335 41.35 -16.28 38.25
C THR A 335 42.61 -16.93 37.68
N GLN A 336 42.49 -17.84 36.73
CA GLN A 336 43.65 -18.43 36.06
C GLN A 336 44.38 -17.41 35.19
N LEU A 337 43.65 -16.59 34.43
CA LEU A 337 44.21 -15.51 33.62
C LEU A 337 44.99 -14.49 34.48
N VAL A 338 44.39 -14.05 35.59
CA VAL A 338 45.06 -13.12 36.52
C VAL A 338 46.30 -13.77 37.14
N ARG A 339 46.22 -15.05 37.54
CA ARG A 339 47.40 -15.77 38.08
C ARG A 339 48.51 -15.92 37.04
N THR A 340 48.19 -16.25 35.79
CA THR A 340 49.20 -16.37 34.73
C THR A 340 49.85 -15.02 34.46
N SER A 341 49.08 -13.94 34.34
CA SER A 341 49.65 -12.61 34.12
C SER A 341 50.49 -12.13 35.30
N LEU A 342 50.09 -12.40 36.55
CA LEU A 342 50.92 -12.09 37.72
C LEU A 342 52.20 -12.93 37.76
N SER A 343 52.15 -14.20 37.36
CA SER A 343 53.34 -15.04 37.28
C SER A 343 54.31 -14.56 36.20
N GLU A 344 53.82 -14.13 35.05
CA GLU A 344 54.62 -13.55 33.96
C GLU A 344 55.28 -12.24 34.40
N LEU A 345 54.55 -11.35 35.09
CA LEU A 345 55.12 -10.12 35.65
C LEU A 345 56.18 -10.42 36.72
N SER A 346 55.93 -11.41 37.60
CA SER A 346 56.91 -11.79 38.61
C SER A 346 58.19 -12.35 38.00
N GLN A 347 58.10 -13.14 36.92
CA GLN A 347 59.25 -13.68 36.20
C GLN A 347 60.04 -12.58 35.47
N LEU A 348 59.33 -11.60 34.91
CA LEU A 348 59.96 -10.42 34.33
C LEU A 348 60.74 -9.62 35.38
N ASP A 349 60.18 -9.40 36.58
CA ASP A 349 60.90 -8.74 37.68
C ASP A 349 62.16 -9.50 38.10
N THR A 350 62.11 -10.84 38.23
CA THR A 350 63.31 -11.63 38.54
C THR A 350 64.35 -11.54 37.44
N SER A 351 63.94 -11.64 36.17
CA SER A 351 64.86 -11.51 35.04
C SER A 351 65.51 -10.13 34.95
N MET A 352 64.77 -9.05 35.26
CA MET A 352 65.33 -7.70 35.30
C MET A 352 66.32 -7.54 36.47
N ALA A 353 66.04 -8.14 37.62
CA ALA A 353 66.95 -8.17 38.76
C ALA A 353 68.26 -8.94 38.46
N ASP A 354 68.16 -10.06 37.75
CA ASP A 354 69.33 -10.84 37.33
C ASP A 354 70.17 -10.10 36.28
N ILE A 355 69.55 -9.38 35.35
CA ILE A 355 70.24 -8.52 34.39
C ILE A 355 70.94 -7.36 35.11
N PHE A 356 70.31 -6.76 36.11
CA PHE A 356 70.91 -5.66 36.88
C PHE A 356 72.08 -6.10 37.76
N ASN A 357 72.08 -7.34 38.26
CA ASN A 357 73.19 -7.94 39.00
C ASN A 357 74.35 -8.43 38.12
N GLN A 358 74.16 -8.50 36.80
CA GLN A 358 75.19 -8.85 35.82
C GLN A 358 75.91 -7.63 35.21
N LEU A 359 75.43 -6.42 35.51
CA LEU A 359 76.07 -5.13 35.24
C LEU A 359 76.88 -4.69 36.46
#